data_AF-A0A355KWI4-F1
#
_entry.id   AF-A0A355KWI4-F1
#
_cell.length_a   1.000
_cell.length_b   1.000
_cell.length_c   1.000
_cell.angle_alpha   90.00
_cell.angle_beta   90.00
_cell.angle_gamma   90.00
#
_symmetry.space_group_name_H-M   'P 1'
#
loop_
_entity.id
_entity.type
_entity.pdbx_description
1 polymer ?
#
loop_
_entity_poly.entity_id
_entity_poly.type
_entity_poly.pdbx_seq_one_letter_code
_entity_poly.pdbx_strand_id
1 'polypeptide(L)'
;MRVKDQLVLREIAGQYIIVPIMERVKEVPSMVYISSSAAYLWQHMEGREFTLDELVDLIISKYKNVTREKAQEDIITFLQILARNNILDMSDDA
;
A
#
# COMPACT_ATOMS: atom_id res chain seq x y z
N MET A 1 -1.59 2.59 -11.25
CA MET A 1 -2.03 1.66 -10.18
C MET A 1 -2.94 2.41 -9.21
N ARG A 2 -3.91 1.73 -8.59
CA ARG A 2 -4.83 2.35 -7.61
C ARG A 2 -5.23 1.35 -6.53
N VAL A 3 -5.30 1.78 -5.28
CA VAL A 3 -5.87 0.97 -4.19
C VAL A 3 -7.39 0.91 -4.34
N LYS A 4 -7.98 -0.25 -4.03
CA LYS A 4 -9.43 -0.41 -4.10
C LYS A 4 -10.12 0.50 -3.10
N ASP A 5 -11.28 1.02 -3.50
CA ASP A 5 -12.11 1.83 -2.64
C ASP A 5 -12.66 1.00 -1.46
N GLN A 6 -13.20 1.70 -0.46
CA GLN A 6 -13.77 1.09 0.76
C GLN A 6 -12.73 0.31 1.60
N LEU A 7 -11.47 0.73 1.55
CA LEU A 7 -10.40 0.32 2.44
C LEU A 7 -9.92 1.55 3.21
N VAL A 8 -9.75 1.44 4.53
CA VAL A 8 -9.29 2.56 5.37
C VAL A 8 -8.09 2.15 6.21
N LEU A 9 -7.10 3.03 6.30
CA LEU A 9 -5.98 2.88 7.25
C LEU A 9 -6.39 3.36 8.64
N ARG A 10 -6.08 2.55 9.66
CA ARG A 10 -6.25 2.89 11.08
C ARG A 10 -4.96 2.64 11.84
N GLU A 11 -4.68 3.50 12.81
CA GLU A 11 -3.61 3.32 13.79
C GLU A 11 -4.23 2.98 15.14
N ILE A 12 -3.85 1.84 15.73
CA ILE A 12 -4.33 1.37 17.03
C ILE A 12 -3.13 0.87 17.84
N ALA A 13 -2.88 1.49 19.00
CA ALA A 13 -1.76 1.15 19.88
C ALA A 13 -0.38 1.09 19.15
N GLY A 14 -0.15 2.01 18.20
CA GLY A 14 1.08 2.08 17.41
C GLY A 14 1.21 1.03 16.30
N GLN A 15 0.17 0.22 16.07
CA GLN A 15 0.08 -0.69 14.93
C GLN A 15 -0.81 -0.10 13.82
N TYR A 16 -0.46 -0.40 12.57
CA TYR A 16 -1.20 0.07 11.40
C TYR A 16 -2.01 -1.06 10.78
N ILE A 17 -3.28 -0.80 10.53
CA ILE A 17 -4.25 -1.81 10.08
C ILE A 17 -5.07 -1.23 8.92
N ILE A 18 -5.14 -1.98 7.81
CA ILE A 18 -6.08 -1.71 6.72
C ILE A 18 -7.37 -2.47 7.02
N VAL A 19 -8.48 -1.73 7.09
CA VAL A 19 -9.80 -2.25 7.43
C VAL A 19 -10.72 -2.12 6.22
N PRO A 20 -11.32 -3.22 5.73
CA PRO A 20 -12.40 -3.12 4.75
C PRO A 20 -13.65 -2.57 5.42
N ILE A 21 -14.34 -1.65 4.74
CA ILE A 21 -15.61 -1.09 5.18
C ILE A 21 -16.71 -1.43 4.17
N MET A 22 -17.97 -1.32 4.62
CA MET A 22 -19.16 -1.53 3.79
C MET A 22 -19.17 -2.89 3.07
N GLU A 23 -19.30 -2.90 1.75
CA GLU A 23 -19.52 -4.12 0.96
C GLU A 23 -18.26 -4.98 0.88
N ARG A 24 -17.07 -4.37 1.01
CA ARG A 24 -15.78 -5.05 0.92
C ARG A 24 -15.47 -5.99 2.10
N VAL A 25 -16.25 -5.92 3.19
CA VAL A 25 -16.18 -6.87 4.32
C VAL A 25 -16.42 -8.32 3.86
N LYS A 26 -17.14 -8.53 2.75
CA LYS A 26 -17.42 -9.86 2.20
C LYS A 26 -16.32 -10.40 1.29
N GLU A 27 -15.46 -9.53 0.75
CA GLU A 27 -14.50 -9.85 -0.31
C GLU A 27 -13.04 -9.88 0.15
N VAL A 28 -12.72 -9.16 1.25
CA VAL A 28 -11.37 -9.11 1.81
C VAL A 28 -11.34 -9.89 3.13
N PRO A 29 -10.59 -10.99 3.21
CA PRO A 29 -10.52 -11.78 4.42
C PRO A 29 -9.67 -11.05 5.45
N SER A 30 -10.34 -10.52 6.47
CA SER A 30 -9.76 -10.01 7.73
C SER A 30 -8.89 -8.75 7.64
N MET A 31 -8.73 -8.11 8.80
CA MET A 31 -7.89 -6.93 9.02
C MET A 31 -6.45 -7.20 8.60
N VAL A 32 -5.86 -6.30 7.80
CA VAL A 32 -4.48 -6.47 7.32
C VAL A 32 -3.54 -5.58 8.12
N TYR A 33 -2.65 -6.19 8.90
CA TYR A 33 -1.60 -5.49 9.62
C TYR A 33 -0.46 -5.13 8.67
N ILE A 34 -0.02 -3.87 8.73
CA ILE A 34 1.08 -3.38 7.90
C ILE A 34 2.14 -2.68 8.75
N SER A 35 3.36 -2.59 8.20
CA SER A 35 4.45 -1.85 8.84
C SER A 35 4.24 -0.34 8.77
N SER A 36 4.98 0.42 9.56
CA SER A 36 4.97 1.89 9.51
C SER A 36 5.44 2.44 8.15
N SER A 37 6.40 1.78 7.49
CA SER A 37 6.81 2.14 6.13
C SER A 37 5.70 1.92 5.11
N ALA A 38 4.97 0.81 5.21
CA ALA A 38 3.82 0.55 4.35
C ALA A 38 2.66 1.52 4.62
N ALA A 39 2.41 1.87 5.89
CA ALA A 39 1.41 2.88 6.25
C ALA A 39 1.76 4.26 5.69
N TYR A 40 3.03 4.64 5.71
CA TYR A 40 3.51 5.87 5.09
C TYR A 40 3.26 5.89 3.57
N LEU A 41 3.50 4.78 2.87
CA LEU A 41 3.15 4.66 1.46
C LEU A 41 1.63 4.71 1.23
N TRP A 42 0.86 4.03 2.07
CA TRP A 42 -0.61 4.02 1.98
C TRP A 42 -1.22 5.41 2.02
N GLN A 43 -0.72 6.29 2.91
CA GLN A 43 -1.16 7.69 3.00
C GLN A 43 -1.02 8.45 1.67
N HIS A 44 -0.06 8.07 0.83
CA HIS A 44 0.09 8.65 -0.51
C HIS A 44 -0.81 7.98 -1.56
N MET A 45 -1.06 6.68 -1.41
CA MET A 45 -1.81 5.86 -2.38
C MET A 45 -3.33 6.05 -2.28
N GLU A 46 -3.84 6.33 -1.08
CA GLU A 46 -5.28 6.36 -0.80
C GLU A 46 -6.02 7.43 -1.63
N GLY A 47 -7.11 7.02 -2.29
CA GLY A 47 -7.99 7.91 -3.04
C GLY A 47 -7.45 8.39 -4.40
N ARG A 48 -6.24 7.99 -4.82
CA ARG A 48 -5.62 8.45 -6.06
C ARG A 48 -4.88 7.36 -6.82
N GLU A 49 -4.53 7.67 -8.07
CA GLU A 49 -3.60 6.86 -8.85
C GLU A 49 -2.15 7.21 -8.49
N PHE A 50 -1.29 6.21 -8.64
CA PHE A 50 0.13 6.30 -8.38
C PHE A 50 0.94 5.34 -9.25
N THR A 51 2.24 5.61 -9.30
CA THR A 51 3.27 4.88 -10.03
C THR A 51 4.30 4.26 -9.09
N LEU A 52 5.08 3.29 -9.58
CA LEU A 52 6.17 2.70 -8.82
C LEU A 52 7.23 3.74 -8.43
N ASP A 53 7.64 4.58 -9.39
CA ASP A 53 8.68 5.59 -9.17
C ASP A 53 8.30 6.61 -8.09
N GLU A 54 7.04 7.06 -8.04
CA GLU A 54 6.56 7.94 -6.97
C GLU A 54 6.74 7.32 -5.58
N LEU A 55 6.42 6.03 -5.43
CA LEU A 55 6.58 5.32 -4.16
C LEU A 55 8.06 5.13 -3.80
N VAL A 56 8.90 4.85 -4.79
CA VAL A 56 10.35 4.73 -4.60
C VAL A 56 10.93 6.05 -4.12
N ASP A 57 10.55 7.16 -4.76
CA ASP A 57 10.98 8.51 -4.41
C ASP A 57 10.56 8.89 -2.99
N LEU A 58 9.36 8.48 -2.56
CA LEU A 58 8.89 8.67 -1.19
C LEU A 58 9.76 7.95 -0.15
N ILE A 59 10.16 6.70 -0.41
CA ILE A 59 10.98 5.90 0.50
C ILE A 59 12.40 6.46 0.60
N ILE A 60 13.05 6.72 -0.53
CA ILE A 60 14.43 7.25 -0.52
C ILE A 60 14.49 8.66 0.08
N SER A 61 13.42 9.47 -0.06
CA SER A 61 13.33 10.78 0.57
C SER A 61 13.15 10.69 2.09
N LYS A 62 12.44 9.66 2.57
CA LYS A 62 12.18 9.44 4.01
C LYS A 62 13.36 8.78 4.72
N TYR A 63 14.02 7.82 4.07
CA TYR A 63 15.05 6.98 4.68
C TYR A 63 16.43 7.25 4.06
N LYS A 64 17.34 7.83 4.85
CA LYS A 64 18.66 8.30 4.37
C LYS A 64 19.62 7.20 3.89
N ASN A 65 19.43 5.95 4.30
CA ASN A 65 20.36 4.84 4.05
C ASN A 65 19.75 3.72 3.19
N VAL A 66 18.86 4.08 2.26
CA VAL A 66 18.19 3.12 1.37
C VAL A 66 18.56 3.48 -0.08
N THR A 67 19.07 2.52 -0.84
CA THR A 67 19.34 2.72 -2.26
C THR A 67 18.05 2.65 -3.06
N ARG A 68 18.03 3.28 -4.25
CA ARG A 68 16.85 3.26 -5.13
C ARG A 68 16.48 1.82 -5.50
N GLU A 69 17.48 1.00 -5.83
CA GLU A 69 17.30 -0.40 -6.23
C GLU A 69 16.63 -1.19 -5.10
N LYS A 70 17.12 -1.05 -3.86
CA LYS A 70 16.55 -1.75 -2.73
C LYS A 70 15.13 -1.28 -2.40
N ALA A 71 14.89 0.03 -2.45
CA ALA A 71 13.54 0.58 -2.28
C ALA A 71 12.57 0.02 -3.33
N GLN A 72 13.01 -0.04 -4.59
CA GLN A 72 12.21 -0.55 -5.70
C GLN A 72 11.85 -2.03 -5.52
N GLU A 73 12.81 -2.88 -5.15
CA GLU A 73 12.55 -4.31 -4.86
C GLU A 73 11.52 -4.49 -3.73
N ASP A 74 11.69 -3.75 -2.63
CA ASP A 74 10.81 -3.85 -1.47
C ASP A 74 9.40 -3.34 -1.80
N ILE A 75 9.29 -2.24 -2.57
CA ILE A 75 8.00 -1.70 -3.01
C ILE A 75 7.31 -2.63 -4.01
N ILE A 76 8.03 -3.20 -4.97
CA ILE A 76 7.45 -4.20 -5.89
C ILE A 76 6.89 -5.38 -5.10
N THR A 77 7.64 -5.89 -4.12
CA THR A 77 7.19 -6.98 -3.25
C THR A 77 5.93 -6.59 -2.48
N PHE A 78 5.90 -5.38 -1.93
CA PHE A 78 4.72 -4.84 -1.24
C PHE A 78 3.50 -4.74 -2.16
N LEU A 79 3.64 -4.19 -3.36
CA LEU A 79 2.54 -4.06 -4.33
C LEU A 79 2.01 -5.42 -4.79
N GLN A 80 2.89 -6.42 -4.99
CA GLN A 80 2.50 -7.79 -5.29
C GLN A 80 1.68 -8.42 -4.16
N ILE A 81 2.05 -8.17 -2.90
CA ILE A 81 1.28 -8.63 -1.74
C ILE A 81 -0.11 -7.99 -1.76
N LEU A 82 -0.23 -6.69 -2.00
CA LEU A 82 -1.54 -6.02 -2.06
C LEU A 82 -2.40 -6.57 -3.20
N ALA A 83 -1.84 -6.76 -4.40
CA ALA A 83 -2.59 -7.29 -5.53
C ALA A 83 -3.08 -8.72 -5.28
N ARG A 84 -2.23 -9.60 -4.74
CA ARG A 84 -2.60 -10.98 -4.37
C ARG A 84 -3.73 -11.05 -3.34
N ASN A 85 -3.82 -10.05 -2.46
CA ASN A 85 -4.88 -9.96 -1.45
C ASN A 85 -6.10 -9.16 -1.94
N ASN A 86 -6.21 -8.87 -3.24
CA ASN A 86 -7.32 -8.13 -3.82
C ASN A 86 -7.49 -6.73 -3.17
N ILE A 87 -6.38 -6.07 -2.81
CA ILE A 87 -6.34 -4.72 -2.22
C ILE A 87 -5.94 -3.66 -3.26
N LEU A 88 -5.14 -4.06 -4.25
CA LEU A 88 -4.58 -3.20 -5.28
C LEU A 88 -5.05 -3.67 -6.66
N ASP A 89 -5.48 -2.73 -7.49
CA ASP A 89 -5.58 -2.94 -8.93
C ASP A 89 -4.28 -2.49 -9.59
N MET A 90 -3.56 -3.47 -10.13
CA MET A 90 -2.46 -3.23 -11.06
C MET A 90 -3.12 -2.94 -12.41
N SER A 91 -3.42 -1.66 -12.65
CA SER A 91 -3.94 -1.20 -13.92
C SER A 91 -2.94 -1.51 -15.05
N ASP A 92 -3.12 -2.63 -15.73
CA ASP A 92 -2.71 -2.88 -17.12
C ASP A 92 -4.01 -2.85 -17.96
N ASP A 93 -4.66 -1.69 -18.04
CA ASP A 93 -5.75 -1.49 -19.00
C ASP A 93 -5.20 -0.80 -20.26
N ALA A 94 -4.49 -1.60 -21.07
CA ALA A 94 -4.55 -1.66 -22.53
C ALA A 94 -3.58 -2.72 -23.08
#